data_AF-A0A7Y4QI82-F1
#
_entry.id   AF-A0A7Y4QI82-F1
#
_cell.length_a   1.000
_cell.length_b   1.000
_cell.length_c   1.000
_cell.angle_alpha   90.00
_cell.angle_beta   90.00
_cell.angle_gamma   90.00
#
_symmetry.space_group_name_H-M   'P 1'
#
loop_
_entity.id
_entity.type
_entity.pdbx_description
1 polymer ?
#
loop_
_entity_poly.entity_id
_entity_poly.type
_entity_poly.pdbx_seq_one_letter_code
_entity_poly.pdbx_strand_id
1 'polypeptide(L)'
;MSQIAMAIKSYESTYNHWPVSTNAEQSGMSDFTFGTYGTKTTTTVTNGGTIEANNSELISIVMDAVAFGDGRPTPNVGHALNPQRNAWLNAKNVSDIDSPGVGLDGVYRDPWGNPYIITIDLNRDGNCRDSFYSIEAESPFGNTNPRASGAEVFQTTYPVSNVPQPRIMVWSFGPDGKADPNKKPDEGANKDNVVSWR
;
A
#
# COMPACT_ATOMS: atom_id res chain seq x y z
N MET A 1 -2.36 -9.15 7.07
CA MET A 1 -1.48 -7.97 7.14
C MET A 1 -0.03 -8.28 7.50
N SER A 2 0.27 -8.90 8.65
CA SER A 2 1.67 -9.22 9.04
C SER A 2 2.42 -10.05 7.98
N GLN A 3 1.75 -11.01 7.36
CA GLN A 3 2.30 -11.82 6.26
C GLN A 3 2.67 -11.00 5.02
N ILE A 4 1.92 -9.92 4.72
CA ILE A 4 2.21 -9.03 3.59
C ILE A 4 3.52 -8.28 3.86
N ALA A 5 3.62 -7.64 5.03
CA ALA A 5 4.84 -6.92 5.41
C ALA A 5 6.06 -7.84 5.48
N MET A 6 5.91 -9.07 6.01
CA MET A 6 6.99 -10.06 6.02
C MET A 6 7.40 -10.51 4.60
N ALA A 7 6.44 -10.69 3.69
CA ALA A 7 6.72 -11.07 2.31
C ALA A 7 7.51 -9.97 1.59
N ILE A 8 7.09 -8.71 1.73
CA ILE A 8 7.79 -7.56 1.15
C ILE A 8 9.21 -7.43 1.74
N LYS A 9 9.39 -7.59 3.06
CA LYS A 9 10.72 -7.57 3.69
C LYS A 9 11.62 -8.70 3.18
N SER A 10 11.06 -9.89 3.00
CA SER A 10 11.81 -11.04 2.52
C SER A 10 12.26 -10.81 1.07
N TYR A 11 11.37 -10.31 0.21
CA TYR A 11 11.69 -9.88 -1.14
C TYR A 11 12.85 -8.85 -1.15
N GLU A 12 12.71 -7.78 -0.36
CA GLU A 12 13.73 -6.72 -0.29
C GLU A 12 15.07 -7.26 0.21
N SER A 13 15.07 -8.17 1.18
CA SER A 13 16.31 -8.81 1.64
C SER A 13 16.99 -9.68 0.58
N THR A 14 16.21 -10.30 -0.31
CA THR A 14 16.73 -11.18 -1.38
C THR A 14 17.30 -10.39 -2.54
N TYR A 15 16.60 -9.34 -2.99
CA TYR A 15 16.95 -8.62 -4.21
C TYR A 15 17.56 -7.23 -3.97
N ASN A 16 17.55 -6.75 -2.73
CA ASN A 16 18.00 -5.40 -2.37
C ASN A 16 17.23 -4.28 -3.12
N HIS A 17 15.98 -4.54 -3.52
CA HIS A 17 15.02 -3.56 -4.01
C HIS A 17 13.58 -3.90 -3.65
N TRP A 18 12.68 -2.93 -3.80
CA TRP A 18 11.27 -3.10 -3.46
C TRP A 18 10.52 -3.85 -4.58
N PRO A 19 9.47 -4.63 -4.23
CA PRO A 19 8.65 -5.35 -5.20
C PRO A 19 7.66 -4.39 -5.87
N VAL A 20 8.15 -3.51 -6.73
CA VAL A 20 7.38 -2.47 -7.40
C VAL A 20 7.65 -2.43 -8.89
N SER A 21 6.69 -1.92 -9.67
CA SER A 21 6.94 -1.70 -11.10
C SER A 21 7.81 -0.47 -11.35
N THR A 22 8.40 -0.41 -12.55
CA THR A 22 9.17 0.76 -13.01
C THR A 22 8.36 2.05 -12.95
N ASN A 23 7.04 2.00 -13.14
CA ASN A 23 6.20 3.19 -13.03
C ASN A 23 6.14 3.71 -11.59
N ALA A 24 5.95 2.84 -10.61
CA ALA A 24 5.96 3.23 -9.20
C ALA A 24 7.35 3.75 -8.76
N GLU A 25 8.43 3.13 -9.22
CA GLU A 25 9.80 3.64 -9.01
C GLU A 25 10.03 5.04 -9.63
N GLN A 26 9.44 5.29 -10.80
CA GLN A 26 9.55 6.56 -11.53
C GLN A 26 8.59 7.65 -11.04
N SER A 27 7.77 7.37 -10.03
CA SER A 27 6.84 8.35 -9.47
C SER A 27 7.52 9.61 -8.92
N GLY A 28 8.84 9.54 -8.65
CA GLY A 28 9.61 10.63 -8.07
C GLY A 28 9.22 10.94 -6.62
N MET A 29 8.42 10.07 -5.99
CA MET A 29 7.96 10.23 -4.63
C MET A 29 8.98 9.68 -3.64
N SER A 30 9.03 10.27 -2.44
CA SER A 30 9.86 9.76 -1.35
C SER A 30 9.36 8.39 -0.88
N ASP A 31 8.05 8.26 -0.67
CA ASP A 31 7.37 7.01 -0.32
C ASP A 31 6.22 6.79 -1.30
N PHE A 32 5.81 5.53 -1.46
CA PHE A 32 4.73 5.19 -2.39
C PHE A 32 3.65 4.36 -1.71
N THR A 33 2.40 4.83 -1.83
CA THR A 33 1.20 4.18 -1.30
C THR A 33 0.43 3.50 -2.43
N PHE A 34 0.34 2.18 -2.37
CA PHE A 34 -0.60 1.37 -3.13
C PHE A 34 -2.00 1.52 -2.53
N GLY A 35 -2.74 2.49 -3.07
CA GLY A 35 -4.03 2.94 -2.57
C GLY A 35 -5.23 2.27 -3.24
N THR A 36 -6.30 3.04 -3.47
CA THR A 36 -7.58 2.54 -4.01
C THR A 36 -7.78 2.76 -5.51
N TYR A 37 -6.72 3.19 -6.22
CA TYR A 37 -6.79 3.46 -7.65
C TYR A 37 -7.30 2.25 -8.45
N GLY A 38 -8.32 2.45 -9.29
CA GLY A 38 -8.91 1.38 -10.10
C GLY A 38 -9.65 0.30 -9.31
N THR A 39 -9.89 0.49 -8.01
CA THR A 39 -10.73 -0.40 -7.19
C THR A 39 -12.18 0.11 -7.16
N LYS A 40 -13.12 -0.73 -6.70
CA LYS A 40 -14.53 -0.32 -6.50
C LYS A 40 -14.76 0.50 -5.21
N THR A 41 -13.72 0.71 -4.42
CA THR A 41 -13.84 1.38 -3.11
C THR A 41 -14.21 2.84 -3.28
N THR A 42 -15.21 3.32 -2.54
CA THR A 42 -15.63 4.73 -2.59
C THR A 42 -14.66 5.67 -1.91
N THR A 43 -13.97 5.18 -0.88
CA THR A 43 -12.96 5.94 -0.15
C THR A 43 -11.67 6.01 -0.96
N THR A 44 -11.24 7.23 -1.29
CA THR A 44 -10.06 7.46 -2.12
C THR A 44 -8.81 7.56 -1.27
N VAL A 45 -7.86 6.65 -1.51
CA VAL A 45 -6.49 6.72 -1.00
C VAL A 45 -5.58 6.78 -2.22
N THR A 46 -4.91 7.90 -2.39
CA THR A 46 -4.02 8.20 -3.52
C THR A 46 -2.77 8.89 -3.02
N ASN A 47 -1.71 8.86 -3.82
CA ASN A 47 -0.50 9.59 -3.59
C ASN A 47 -0.64 11.09 -3.91
N GLY A 48 -1.65 11.46 -4.71
CA GLY A 48 -1.88 12.83 -5.17
C GLY A 48 -0.95 13.24 -6.31
N GLY A 49 -0.36 12.26 -7.02
CA GLY A 49 0.57 12.47 -8.11
C GLY A 49 0.03 12.03 -9.47
N THR A 50 0.89 12.02 -10.49
CA THR A 50 0.54 11.53 -11.84
C THR A 50 0.47 10.01 -11.91
N ILE A 51 1.12 9.31 -10.97
CA ILE A 51 1.18 7.86 -10.89
C ILE A 51 0.42 7.41 -9.65
N GLU A 52 -0.61 6.60 -9.89
CA GLU A 52 -1.44 6.01 -8.85
C GLU A 52 -1.58 4.52 -9.13
N ALA A 53 -1.58 3.71 -8.07
CA ALA A 53 -1.69 2.26 -8.18
C ALA A 53 -2.45 1.69 -6.98
N ASN A 54 -3.06 0.53 -7.18
CA ASN A 54 -3.51 -0.34 -6.10
C ASN A 54 -2.47 -1.43 -5.83
N ASN A 55 -2.73 -2.28 -4.84
CA ASN A 55 -1.76 -3.29 -4.41
C ASN A 55 -1.50 -4.44 -5.41
N SER A 56 -2.22 -4.51 -6.55
CA SER A 56 -2.16 -5.66 -7.45
C SER A 56 -0.77 -5.95 -8.00
N GLU A 57 -0.01 -4.91 -8.39
CA GLU A 57 1.34 -5.12 -8.91
C GLU A 57 2.28 -5.72 -7.85
N LEU A 58 2.32 -5.10 -6.66
CA LEU A 58 3.17 -5.53 -5.57
C LEU A 58 2.81 -6.96 -5.16
N ILE A 59 1.52 -7.25 -5.01
CA ILE A 59 1.01 -8.56 -4.61
C ILE A 59 1.40 -9.62 -5.66
N SER A 60 1.26 -9.31 -6.95
CA SER A 60 1.66 -10.24 -8.01
C SER A 60 3.14 -10.61 -7.97
N ILE A 61 4.02 -9.65 -7.63
CA ILE A 61 5.46 -9.87 -7.53
C ILE A 61 5.80 -10.78 -6.34
N VAL A 62 5.28 -10.49 -5.15
CA VAL A 62 5.59 -11.27 -3.94
C VAL A 62 4.92 -12.65 -3.89
N MET A 63 3.91 -12.87 -4.74
CA MET A 63 3.28 -14.19 -4.97
C MET A 63 3.93 -14.97 -6.13
N ASP A 64 4.88 -14.38 -6.86
CA ASP A 64 5.41 -14.93 -8.13
C ASP A 64 4.35 -15.18 -9.22
N ALA A 65 3.30 -14.36 -9.26
CA ALA A 65 2.28 -14.47 -10.29
C ALA A 65 2.76 -13.77 -11.57
N VAL A 66 2.65 -14.44 -12.73
CA VAL A 66 2.97 -13.86 -14.05
C VAL A 66 1.75 -13.30 -14.77
N ALA A 67 0.55 -13.68 -14.35
CA ALA A 67 -0.74 -13.18 -14.84
C ALA A 67 -1.72 -12.99 -13.68
N PHE A 68 -2.64 -12.02 -13.81
CA PHE A 68 -3.75 -11.83 -12.89
C PHE A 68 -4.81 -12.94 -13.08
N GLY A 69 -5.79 -13.01 -12.17
CA GLY A 69 -6.83 -14.03 -12.24
C GLY A 69 -7.71 -13.95 -13.49
N ASP A 70 -7.81 -12.78 -14.12
CA ASP A 70 -8.47 -12.56 -15.40
C ASP A 70 -7.61 -12.86 -16.65
N GLY A 71 -6.36 -13.31 -16.45
CA GLY A 71 -5.44 -13.68 -17.52
C GLY A 71 -4.61 -12.54 -18.11
N ARG A 72 -4.81 -11.29 -17.68
CA ARG A 72 -3.93 -10.17 -18.08
C ARG A 72 -2.52 -10.37 -17.52
N PRO A 73 -1.46 -10.00 -18.25
CA PRO A 73 -0.09 -10.12 -17.75
C PRO A 73 0.13 -9.17 -16.56
N THR A 74 0.94 -9.62 -15.61
CA THR A 74 1.40 -8.81 -14.48
C THR A 74 2.73 -8.12 -14.82
N PRO A 75 3.18 -7.15 -14.01
CA PRO A 75 4.55 -6.63 -14.10
C PRO A 75 5.64 -7.69 -13.91
N ASN A 76 5.32 -8.81 -13.25
CA ASN A 76 6.23 -9.94 -13.07
C ASN A 76 6.15 -10.97 -14.23
N VAL A 77 5.63 -10.59 -15.41
CA VAL A 77 5.63 -11.47 -16.59
C VAL A 77 7.04 -12.00 -16.87
N GLY A 78 7.16 -13.31 -17.13
CA GLY A 78 8.45 -13.97 -17.30
C GLY A 78 9.32 -14.03 -16.04
N HIS A 79 8.73 -13.76 -14.86
CA HIS A 79 9.43 -13.67 -13.57
C HIS A 79 10.46 -12.52 -13.53
N ALA A 80 10.24 -11.46 -14.31
CA ALA A 80 11.19 -10.36 -14.47
C ALA A 80 11.52 -9.65 -13.15
N LEU A 81 10.52 -9.52 -12.27
CA LEU A 81 10.65 -8.89 -10.96
C LEU A 81 10.79 -9.91 -9.83
N ASN A 82 10.75 -11.21 -10.13
CA ASN A 82 11.05 -12.26 -9.16
C ASN A 82 11.84 -13.41 -9.82
N PRO A 83 13.09 -13.18 -10.26
CA PRO A 83 13.82 -14.17 -11.07
C PRO A 83 14.05 -15.52 -10.39
N GLN A 84 14.11 -15.55 -9.05
CA GLN A 84 14.24 -16.78 -8.26
C GLN A 84 12.90 -17.49 -8.02
N ARG A 85 11.78 -16.91 -8.43
CA ARG A 85 10.43 -17.52 -8.37
C ARG A 85 9.99 -17.91 -6.97
N ASN A 86 10.38 -17.09 -5.99
CA ASN A 86 10.00 -17.33 -4.60
C ASN A 86 8.59 -16.81 -4.35
N ALA A 87 7.68 -17.66 -3.87
CA ALA A 87 6.36 -17.22 -3.40
C ALA A 87 6.43 -16.88 -1.90
N TRP A 88 6.76 -15.64 -1.58
CA TRP A 88 6.81 -15.18 -0.18
C TRP A 88 5.43 -14.97 0.44
N LEU A 89 4.42 -14.71 -0.39
CA LEU A 89 3.03 -14.59 0.02
C LEU A 89 2.20 -15.73 -0.59
N ASN A 90 1.52 -16.48 0.27
CA ASN A 90 0.60 -17.54 -0.14
C ASN A 90 -0.85 -17.08 0.09
N ALA A 91 -1.28 -16.05 -0.64
CA ALA A 91 -2.64 -15.54 -0.55
C ALA A 91 -3.61 -16.39 -1.39
N LYS A 92 -4.84 -16.53 -0.91
CA LYS A 92 -5.90 -17.27 -1.61
C LYS A 92 -6.41 -16.45 -2.80
N ASN A 93 -6.39 -17.03 -3.99
CA ASN A 93 -7.06 -16.47 -5.17
C ASN A 93 -8.59 -16.72 -5.09
N VAL A 94 -9.37 -15.75 -5.56
CA VAL A 94 -10.83 -15.82 -5.67
C VAL A 94 -11.28 -15.49 -7.09
N SER A 95 -12.47 -15.97 -7.45
CA SER A 95 -13.01 -15.88 -8.82
C SER A 95 -13.87 -14.63 -9.08
N ASP A 96 -13.76 -13.63 -8.21
CA ASP A 96 -14.47 -12.36 -8.31
C ASP A 96 -13.56 -11.21 -7.84
N ILE A 97 -14.10 -10.00 -7.71
CA ILE A 97 -13.36 -8.78 -7.33
C ILE A 97 -13.94 -8.12 -6.06
N ASP A 98 -14.67 -8.89 -5.25
CA ASP A 98 -15.36 -8.40 -4.06
C ASP A 98 -15.06 -9.27 -2.81
N SER A 99 -14.75 -10.55 -3.02
CA SER A 99 -14.47 -11.53 -1.97
C SER A 99 -13.09 -11.33 -1.30
N PRO A 100 -12.92 -11.77 -0.04
CA PRO A 100 -11.63 -11.81 0.63
C PRO A 100 -10.61 -12.69 -0.09
N GLY A 101 -9.41 -12.17 -0.28
CA GLY A 101 -8.38 -12.83 -1.09
C GLY A 101 -7.92 -11.96 -2.26
N VAL A 102 -7.13 -12.57 -3.15
CA VAL A 102 -6.64 -11.93 -4.37
C VAL A 102 -7.66 -12.14 -5.46
N GLY A 103 -8.29 -11.05 -5.90
CA GLY A 103 -9.34 -11.09 -6.90
C GLY A 103 -8.84 -11.33 -8.32
N LEU A 104 -9.77 -11.44 -9.27
CA LEU A 104 -9.46 -11.53 -10.70
C LEU A 104 -8.63 -10.33 -11.20
N ASP A 105 -8.79 -9.18 -10.55
CA ASP A 105 -8.06 -7.93 -10.79
C ASP A 105 -6.68 -7.88 -10.12
N GLY A 106 -6.28 -8.93 -9.40
CA GLY A 106 -5.02 -9.01 -8.66
C GLY A 106 -5.01 -8.25 -7.33
N VAL A 107 -6.08 -7.53 -7.00
CA VAL A 107 -6.13 -6.75 -5.77
C VAL A 107 -6.34 -7.67 -4.57
N TYR A 108 -5.46 -7.57 -3.57
CA TYR A 108 -5.59 -8.33 -2.34
C TYR A 108 -6.50 -7.61 -1.35
N ARG A 109 -7.57 -8.30 -0.92
CA ARG A 109 -8.60 -7.80 -0.02
C ARG A 109 -8.57 -8.46 1.35
N ASP A 110 -9.00 -7.70 2.34
CA ASP A 110 -9.20 -8.12 3.71
C ASP A 110 -10.47 -9.00 3.88
N PRO A 111 -10.78 -9.51 5.09
CA PRO A 111 -11.95 -10.35 5.34
C PRO A 111 -13.31 -9.71 5.02
N TRP A 112 -13.38 -8.39 4.83
CA TRP A 112 -14.60 -7.65 4.49
C TRP A 112 -14.65 -7.23 3.02
N GLY A 113 -13.66 -7.63 2.21
CA GLY A 113 -13.61 -7.31 0.79
C GLY A 113 -12.95 -5.97 0.48
N ASN A 114 -12.39 -5.30 1.48
CA ASN A 114 -11.71 -4.02 1.31
C ASN A 114 -10.26 -4.23 0.88
N PRO A 115 -9.70 -3.43 -0.05
CA PRO A 115 -8.31 -3.59 -0.46
C PRO A 115 -7.35 -3.31 0.70
N TYR A 116 -6.27 -4.08 0.80
CA TYR A 116 -5.15 -3.68 1.64
C TYR A 116 -4.43 -2.47 1.02
N ILE A 117 -4.27 -1.42 1.81
CA ILE A 117 -3.44 -0.28 1.49
C ILE A 117 -2.02 -0.57 1.98
N ILE A 118 -1.04 -0.38 1.10
CA ILE A 118 0.36 -0.70 1.39
C ILE A 118 1.22 0.50 1.06
N THR A 119 2.01 0.97 2.02
CA THR A 119 3.04 1.98 1.77
C THR A 119 4.41 1.37 1.97
N ILE A 120 5.33 1.74 1.10
CA ILE A 120 6.74 1.39 1.20
C ILE A 120 7.61 2.66 1.30
N ASP A 121 8.70 2.53 2.05
CA ASP A 121 9.80 3.49 2.14
C ASP A 121 10.63 3.48 0.84
N LEU A 122 10.09 4.09 -0.22
CA LEU A 122 10.62 3.94 -1.58
C LEU A 122 12.03 4.55 -1.71
N ASN A 123 12.27 5.69 -1.05
CA ASN A 123 13.57 6.38 -1.04
C ASN A 123 14.58 5.79 -0.03
N ARG A 124 14.14 4.87 0.83
CA ARG A 124 14.96 4.16 1.82
C ARG A 124 15.60 5.08 2.86
N ASP A 125 14.90 6.15 3.23
CA ASP A 125 15.37 7.07 4.26
C ASP A 125 15.12 6.54 5.69
N GLY A 126 14.48 5.38 5.81
CA GLY A 126 14.15 4.72 7.07
C GLY A 126 12.83 5.19 7.66
N ASN A 127 12.07 6.07 6.99
CA ASN A 127 10.80 6.58 7.45
C ASN A 127 9.72 6.43 6.37
N CYS A 128 8.91 5.37 6.47
CA CYS A 128 7.75 5.21 5.59
C CYS A 128 6.63 6.19 5.98
N ARG A 129 6.10 6.93 4.99
CA ARG A 129 4.99 7.87 5.15
C ARG A 129 3.81 7.49 4.25
N ASP A 130 2.76 7.00 4.88
CA ASP A 130 1.49 6.64 4.23
C ASP A 130 0.72 7.90 3.78
N SER A 131 0.16 7.86 2.57
CA SER A 131 -0.51 9.03 1.99
C SER A 131 -1.82 9.43 2.67
N PHE A 132 -2.34 8.57 3.57
CA PHE A 132 -3.55 8.78 4.35
C PHE A 132 -3.24 9.10 5.83
N TYR A 133 -2.46 8.28 6.52
CA TYR A 133 -2.19 8.39 7.95
C TYR A 133 -0.93 9.17 8.32
N SER A 134 -0.09 9.57 7.36
CA SER A 134 1.09 10.41 7.65
C SER A 134 0.86 11.91 7.43
N ILE A 135 -0.41 12.34 7.27
CA ILE A 135 -0.78 13.76 7.29
C ILE A 135 -0.98 14.22 8.75
N GLU A 136 -0.62 15.47 9.04
CA GLU A 136 -0.55 16.08 10.38
C GLU A 136 -1.70 15.79 11.35
N ALA A 137 -2.94 15.81 10.88
CA ALA A 137 -4.11 15.62 11.72
C ALA A 137 -4.24 14.14 12.17
N GLU A 138 -3.68 13.21 11.40
CA GLU A 138 -3.93 11.77 11.48
C GLU A 138 -2.70 10.94 11.86
N SER A 139 -1.52 11.56 11.85
CA SER A 139 -0.30 10.96 12.34
C SER A 139 -0.40 10.71 13.85
N PRO A 140 -0.25 9.46 14.33
CA PRO A 140 -0.12 9.20 15.75
C PRO A 140 1.20 9.77 16.33
N PHE A 141 2.06 10.38 15.49
CA PHE A 141 3.40 10.85 15.83
C PHE A 141 3.55 12.38 15.92
N GLY A 142 2.46 13.14 15.78
CA GLY A 142 2.44 14.58 16.06
C GLY A 142 2.56 15.49 14.83
N ASN A 143 2.23 16.76 15.09
CA ASN A 143 1.90 17.83 14.14
C ASN A 143 3.16 18.55 13.62
N THR A 144 3.46 18.44 12.32
CA THR A 144 3.99 19.53 11.46
C THR A 144 3.89 19.18 9.94
N ASN A 145 3.22 20.02 9.14
CA ASN A 145 2.98 20.12 7.67
C ASN A 145 1.58 19.76 7.02
N PRO A 146 1.04 20.64 6.13
CA PRO A 146 -0.38 20.78 5.83
C PRO A 146 -0.84 19.96 4.62
N ARG A 147 -1.89 19.16 4.80
CA ARG A 147 -2.81 18.80 3.70
C ARG A 147 -4.16 19.52 3.83
N ALA A 148 -4.16 20.66 4.52
CA ALA A 148 -5.26 21.60 4.44
C ALA A 148 -5.27 22.22 3.04
N SER A 149 -6.43 22.17 2.38
CA SER A 149 -6.74 22.78 1.08
C SER A 149 -6.04 22.18 -0.15
N GLY A 150 -6.61 21.11 -0.71
CA GLY A 150 -6.92 21.00 -2.15
C GLY A 150 -5.85 21.30 -3.22
N ALA A 151 -4.57 21.32 -2.88
CA ALA A 151 -3.48 21.63 -3.79
C ALA A 151 -2.55 20.42 -3.96
N GLU A 152 -2.29 20.07 -5.21
CA GLU A 152 -1.22 19.18 -5.65
C GLU A 152 0.13 19.77 -5.18
N VAL A 153 0.62 19.36 -4.01
CA VAL A 153 1.93 19.77 -3.55
C VAL A 153 2.67 18.56 -2.99
N PHE A 154 3.51 17.99 -3.86
CA PHE A 154 4.73 17.30 -3.50
C PHE A 154 5.56 18.24 -2.62
N GLN A 155 5.59 18.03 -1.30
CA GLN A 155 6.52 18.77 -0.45
C GLN A 155 7.58 17.85 0.13
N THR A 156 8.81 18.35 0.13
CA THR A 156 10.07 17.62 0.32
C THR A 156 10.64 17.83 1.71
N THR A 157 9.82 18.25 2.68
CA THR A 157 10.27 18.59 4.03
C THR A 157 9.16 18.26 5.01
N TYR A 158 9.27 17.11 5.68
CA TYR A 158 8.28 16.68 6.69
C TYR A 158 9.00 16.42 8.01
N PRO A 159 8.61 17.09 9.11
CA PRO A 159 9.17 16.79 10.43
C PRO A 159 8.33 15.68 11.06
N VAL A 160 8.86 14.45 11.01
CA VAL A 160 8.58 13.44 12.03
C VAL A 160 9.89 13.13 12.74
N SER A 161 10.42 14.13 13.44
CA SER A 161 11.59 13.93 14.30
C SER A 161 11.15 13.17 15.55
N ASN A 162 11.57 11.91 15.63
CA ASN A 162 11.82 11.11 16.86
C ASN A 162 10.99 9.82 17.07
N VAL A 163 10.14 9.37 16.14
CA VAL A 163 9.58 8.00 16.23
C VAL A 163 9.90 7.20 14.97
N PRO A 164 10.72 6.13 15.07
CA PRO A 164 11.04 5.27 13.94
C PRO A 164 9.76 4.71 13.32
N GLN A 165 9.51 5.04 12.05
CA GLN A 165 8.43 4.42 11.29
C GLN A 165 8.89 3.05 10.78
N PRO A 166 8.01 2.04 10.68
CA PRO A 166 8.36 0.83 9.95
C PRO A 166 8.62 1.17 8.48
N ARG A 167 9.55 0.50 7.81
CA ARG A 167 9.79 0.70 6.36
C ARG A 167 8.62 0.30 5.45
N ILE A 168 7.61 -0.37 6.02
CA ILE A 168 6.40 -0.83 5.33
C ILE A 168 5.21 -0.60 6.27
N MET A 169 4.17 0.03 5.77
CA MET A 169 2.88 0.20 6.45
C MET A 169 1.81 -0.57 5.69
N VAL A 170 0.99 -1.36 6.40
CA VAL A 170 -0.12 -2.10 5.80
C VAL A 170 -1.38 -1.87 6.61
N TRP A 171 -2.46 -1.50 5.94
CA TRP A 171 -3.76 -1.33 6.58
C TRP A 171 -4.93 -1.65 5.66
N SER A 172 -6.15 -1.67 6.18
CA SER A 172 -7.39 -1.74 5.41
C SER A 172 -8.52 -0.99 6.11
N PHE A 173 -9.61 -0.73 5.37
CA PHE A 173 -10.81 -0.04 5.86
C PHE A 173 -11.62 -0.83 6.89
N GLY A 174 -11.27 -2.10 7.15
CA GLY A 174 -11.95 -2.90 8.17
C GLY A 174 -13.43 -3.18 7.87
N PRO A 175 -14.24 -3.51 8.90
CA PRO A 175 -15.63 -3.91 8.75
C PRO A 175 -16.56 -2.91 8.07
N ASP A 176 -16.46 -1.62 8.41
CA ASP A 176 -17.42 -0.62 7.91
C ASP A 176 -17.06 -0.05 6.53
N GLY A 177 -15.85 -0.34 6.04
CA GLY A 177 -15.35 0.06 4.73
C GLY A 177 -15.05 1.56 4.60
N LYS A 178 -14.94 2.29 5.71
CA LYS A 178 -14.78 3.74 5.71
C LYS A 178 -13.40 4.15 6.16
N ALA A 179 -13.00 5.33 5.70
CA ALA A 179 -11.97 6.10 6.38
C ALA A 179 -12.26 7.59 6.21
N ASP A 180 -11.95 8.36 7.25
CA ASP A 180 -12.03 9.81 7.26
C ASP A 180 -10.60 10.38 7.37
N PRO A 181 -10.11 11.12 6.37
CA PRO A 181 -8.78 11.73 6.41
C PRO A 181 -8.68 12.90 7.42
N ASN A 182 -9.75 13.18 8.18
CA ASN A 182 -9.80 14.18 9.26
C ASN A 182 -9.94 13.53 10.67
N LYS A 183 -9.66 12.22 10.79
CA LYS A 183 -9.75 11.45 12.04
C LYS A 183 -8.55 10.55 12.27
N LYS A 184 -8.07 10.51 13.52
CA LYS A 184 -6.94 9.63 13.88
C LYS A 184 -7.35 8.17 13.69
N PRO A 185 -6.37 7.24 13.57
CA PRO A 185 -6.68 5.82 13.44
C PRO A 185 -7.67 5.28 14.47
N ASP A 186 -7.74 5.84 15.68
CA ASP A 186 -8.63 5.43 16.78
C ASP A 186 -9.88 6.31 16.98
N GLU A 187 -10.22 7.14 15.99
CA GLU A 187 -11.32 8.09 16.06
C GLU A 187 -12.32 7.95 14.90
N GLY A 188 -13.58 8.31 15.17
CA GLY A 188 -14.63 8.38 14.15
C GLY A 188 -14.76 7.11 13.30
N ALA A 189 -14.75 7.31 11.98
CA ALA A 189 -14.83 6.26 10.95
C ALA A 189 -13.52 5.46 10.79
N ASN A 190 -12.44 5.82 11.46
CA ASN A 190 -11.17 5.09 11.35
C ASN A 190 -10.99 4.03 12.45
N LYS A 191 -11.86 4.02 13.47
CA LYS A 191 -11.72 3.18 14.67
C LYS A 191 -11.51 1.70 14.37
N ASP A 192 -12.25 1.18 13.40
CA ASP A 192 -12.24 -0.22 12.99
C ASP A 192 -11.31 -0.49 11.79
N ASN A 193 -10.58 0.51 11.31
CA ASN A 193 -9.49 0.31 10.38
C ASN A 193 -8.43 -0.59 11.00
N VAL A 194 -7.99 -1.57 10.22
CA VAL A 194 -7.00 -2.55 10.68
C VAL A 194 -5.65 -2.04 10.22
N VAL A 195 -4.75 -1.71 11.15
CA VAL A 195 -3.43 -1.11 10.85
C VAL A 195 -2.30 -1.98 11.41
N SER A 196 -1.15 -2.01 10.74
CA SER A 196 -0.01 -2.86 11.13
C SER A 196 0.96 -2.24 12.16
N TRP A 197 0.78 -0.95 12.50
CA TRP A 197 1.70 -0.16 13.34
C TRP A 197 1.06 0.33 14.64
N ARG A 198 -0.09 -0.24 15.02
CA ARG A 198 -0.68 -0.08 16.35
C ARG A 198 0.06 -0.91 17.38
#